data_AF-A0A8H4EUD9-F1
#
_entry.id   AF-A0A8H4EUD9-F1
#
_cell.length_a   1.000
_cell.length_b   1.000
_cell.length_c   1.000
_cell.angle_alpha   90.00
_cell.angle_beta   90.00
_cell.angle_gamma   90.00
#
_symmetry.space_group_name_H-M   'P 1'
#
loop_
_entity.id
_entity.type
_entity.pdbx_description
1 polymer ?
#
loop_
_entity_poly.entity_id
_entity_poly.type
_entity_poly.pdbx_seq_one_letter_code
_entity_poly.pdbx_strand_id
1 'polypeptide(L)'
;MDCRVNMENESLYNRFICAIVQPLRFIWHLRNFFNAINYERSEIGVSKNGDIKERLANTLILVDSFIGFEVSFAWPPLLQETGPILPDIFPNLTSDLKLFLSTHSRVMYISLGTSVYLTPENSAILLKSALELINQNILDGIIWATVRFNESELPSTLTLSTGDVIPTLKLLNNLYPHIYITKFAPQFAILSHENTKVYLGQGGVGSSHESMYTATPMLVLPIAHYQLANAEKLELTGMALKLSKFDLKVDDIKSKVERLMNEKSFKMNANRMQVLAKFNSKRKYRGADLIEMMLNLAKCEGYE
;
A
#
# COMPACT_ATOMS: atom_id res chain seq x y z
N MET A 1 -15.58 14.23 -3.06
CA MET A 1 -16.56 13.32 -3.70
C MET A 1 -15.84 12.02 -3.91
N ASP A 2 -16.37 10.95 -3.31
CA ASP A 2 -15.70 9.66 -3.19
C ASP A 2 -16.06 8.79 -4.40
N CYS A 3 -15.19 8.80 -5.41
CA CYS A 3 -15.37 7.97 -6.60
C CYS A 3 -14.78 6.59 -6.33
N ARG A 4 -15.66 5.59 -6.21
CA ARG A 4 -15.26 4.21 -5.95
C ARG A 4 -14.53 3.61 -7.14
N VAL A 5 -13.63 2.67 -6.89
CA VAL A 5 -12.91 1.95 -7.95
C VAL A 5 -13.84 1.05 -8.75
N ASN A 6 -14.78 0.36 -8.08
CA ASN A 6 -15.87 -0.35 -8.74
C ASN A 6 -17.16 0.49 -8.69
N MET A 7 -17.67 0.86 -9.86
CA MET A 7 -18.88 1.66 -10.04
C MET A 7 -20.06 0.86 -10.65
N GLU A 8 -20.00 -0.46 -10.68
CA GLU A 8 -21.03 -1.33 -11.28
C GLU A 8 -22.42 -1.12 -10.64
N ASN A 9 -22.44 -0.86 -9.33
CA ASN A 9 -23.66 -0.64 -8.55
C ASN A 9 -24.00 0.83 -8.30
N GLU A 10 -23.28 1.76 -8.96
CA GLU A 10 -23.48 3.21 -8.78
C GLU A 10 -24.48 3.78 -9.78
N SER A 11 -25.16 4.87 -9.37
CA SER A 11 -26.09 5.56 -10.23
C SER A 11 -25.42 6.09 -11.50
N LEU A 12 -26.18 6.22 -12.60
CA LEU A 12 -25.69 6.85 -13.84
C LEU A 12 -25.08 8.24 -13.56
N TYR A 13 -25.70 9.01 -12.66
CA TYR A 13 -25.21 10.32 -12.24
C TYR A 13 -23.82 10.23 -11.61
N ASN A 14 -23.62 9.35 -10.62
CA ASN A 14 -22.32 9.18 -9.98
C ASN A 14 -21.27 8.67 -10.97
N ARG A 15 -21.64 7.72 -11.84
CA ARG A 15 -20.77 7.23 -12.92
C ARG A 15 -20.35 8.35 -13.86
N PHE A 16 -21.28 9.22 -14.27
CA PHE A 16 -20.97 10.38 -15.11
C PHE A 16 -20.03 11.38 -14.42
N ILE A 17 -20.32 11.72 -13.16
CA ILE A 17 -19.46 12.61 -12.37
C ILE A 17 -18.05 12.04 -12.24
N CYS A 18 -17.93 10.77 -11.87
CA CYS A 18 -16.63 10.15 -11.61
C CYS A 18 -15.84 9.83 -12.88
N ALA A 19 -16.49 9.37 -13.96
CA ALA A 19 -15.80 9.00 -15.19
C ALA A 19 -15.49 10.20 -16.11
N ILE A 20 -16.26 11.29 -16.02
CA ILE A 20 -16.14 12.43 -16.96
C ILE A 20 -15.80 13.72 -16.21
N VAL A 21 -16.62 14.12 -15.24
CA VAL A 21 -16.47 15.45 -14.61
C VAL A 21 -15.19 15.54 -13.77
N GLN A 22 -14.88 14.53 -12.96
CA GLN A 22 -13.68 14.53 -12.11
C GLN A 22 -12.38 14.52 -12.93
N PRO A 23 -12.19 13.66 -13.94
CA PRO A 23 -11.02 13.74 -14.82
C PRO A 23 -10.87 15.10 -15.50
N LEU A 24 -11.96 15.69 -16.00
CA LEU A 24 -11.90 17.02 -16.62
C LEU A 24 -11.49 18.11 -15.63
N ARG A 25 -12.03 18.09 -14.40
CA ARG A 25 -11.60 19.01 -13.33
C ARG A 25 -10.13 18.83 -12.97
N PHE A 26 -9.67 17.59 -12.89
CA PHE A 26 -8.27 17.28 -12.60
C PHE A 26 -7.34 17.79 -13.71
N ILE A 27 -7.67 17.53 -14.97
CA ILE A 27 -6.93 18.04 -16.13
C ILE A 27 -6.90 19.57 -16.13
N TRP A 28 -8.03 20.21 -15.84
CA TRP A 28 -8.11 21.67 -15.73
C TRP A 28 -7.20 22.23 -14.64
N HIS A 29 -7.20 21.63 -13.45
CA HIS A 29 -6.30 22.02 -12.36
C HIS A 29 -4.82 21.81 -12.71
N LEU A 30 -4.48 20.76 -13.44
CA LEU A 30 -3.11 20.48 -13.88
C LEU A 30 -2.68 21.26 -15.13
N ARG A 31 -3.58 22.03 -15.78
CA ARG A 31 -3.27 22.73 -17.03
C ARG A 31 -2.01 23.59 -16.94
N ASN A 32 -1.86 24.35 -15.86
CA ASN A 32 -0.70 25.23 -15.69
C ASN A 32 0.60 24.43 -15.51
N PHE A 33 0.54 23.32 -14.78
CA PHE A 33 1.66 22.40 -14.62
C PHE A 33 2.06 21.77 -15.96
N PHE A 34 1.10 21.28 -16.75
CA PHE A 34 1.37 20.74 -18.08
C PHE A 34 1.93 21.79 -19.04
N ASN A 35 1.45 23.03 -18.98
CA ASN A 35 1.99 24.13 -19.78
C ASN A 35 3.45 24.43 -19.42
N ALA A 36 3.80 24.47 -18.12
CA ALA A 36 5.17 24.66 -17.67
C ALA A 36 6.08 23.52 -18.13
N ILE A 37 5.65 22.25 -18.00
CA ILE A 37 6.41 21.10 -18.52
C ILE A 37 6.60 21.19 -20.03
N ASN A 38 5.57 21.59 -20.78
CA ASN A 38 5.64 21.70 -22.23
C ASN A 38 6.58 22.81 -22.69
N TYR A 39 6.71 23.88 -21.91
CA TYR A 39 7.68 24.95 -22.14
C TYR A 39 9.11 24.40 -22.01
N GLU A 40 9.44 23.75 -20.88
CA GLU A 40 10.74 23.13 -20.66
C GLU A 40 11.07 22.06 -21.73
N ARG A 41 10.08 21.25 -22.13
CA ARG A 41 10.26 20.25 -23.19
C ARG A 41 10.59 20.90 -24.54
N SER A 42 9.96 22.03 -24.87
CA SER A 42 10.25 22.71 -26.14
C SER A 42 11.66 23.31 -26.18
N GLU A 43 12.21 23.74 -25.05
CA GLU A 43 13.59 24.25 -24.96
C GLU A 43 14.63 23.16 -25.31
N ILE A 44 14.34 21.89 -24.99
CA ILE A 44 15.20 20.74 -25.31
C ILE A 44 14.77 19.98 -26.56
N GLY A 45 13.90 20.55 -27.40
CA GLY A 45 13.47 19.95 -28.67
C GLY A 45 12.53 18.75 -28.55
N VAL A 46 11.92 18.53 -27.38
CA VAL A 46 11.01 17.41 -27.12
C VAL A 46 9.56 17.82 -27.39
N SER A 47 8.79 16.95 -28.05
CA SER A 47 7.38 17.19 -28.38
C SER A 47 6.50 17.47 -27.15
N LYS A 48 5.48 18.31 -27.33
CA LYS A 48 4.52 18.68 -26.28
C LYS A 48 3.78 17.44 -25.76
N ASN A 49 3.53 17.42 -24.46
CA ASN A 49 2.83 16.37 -23.72
C ASN A 49 1.29 16.34 -23.96
N GLY A 50 0.79 16.99 -25.03
CA GLY A 50 -0.64 17.31 -25.19
C GLY A 50 -1.50 16.17 -25.71
N ASP A 51 -0.95 15.22 -26.47
CA ASP A 51 -1.73 14.14 -27.07
C ASP A 51 -1.51 12.80 -26.37
N ILE A 52 -2.25 12.62 -25.26
CA ILE A 52 -2.25 11.35 -24.52
C ILE A 52 -2.74 10.20 -25.40
N LYS A 53 -3.65 10.45 -26.35
CA LYS A 53 -4.14 9.40 -27.26
C LYS A 53 -3.04 8.95 -28.21
N GLU A 54 -2.31 9.89 -28.81
CA GLU A 54 -1.19 9.57 -29.70
C GLU A 54 -0.05 8.87 -28.94
N ARG A 55 0.24 9.27 -27.70
CA ARG A 55 1.24 8.58 -26.85
C ARG A 55 0.85 7.17 -26.45
N LEU A 56 -0.45 6.90 -26.28
CA LEU A 56 -0.95 5.56 -25.94
C LEU A 56 -1.20 4.70 -27.18
N ALA A 57 -1.41 5.32 -28.34
CA ALA A 57 -1.56 4.62 -29.61
C ALA A 57 -0.25 3.88 -29.93
N ASN A 58 -0.35 2.58 -30.22
CA ASN A 58 0.77 1.71 -30.58
C ASN A 58 1.87 1.57 -29.50
N THR A 59 1.60 1.96 -28.26
CA THR A 59 2.55 1.82 -27.14
C THR A 59 2.24 0.57 -26.32
N LEU A 60 3.22 -0.33 -26.18
CA LEU A 60 3.18 -1.41 -25.19
C LEU A 60 3.22 -0.80 -23.77
N ILE A 61 2.19 -1.07 -22.97
CA ILE A 61 2.08 -0.61 -21.59
C ILE A 61 2.18 -1.82 -20.68
N LEU A 62 3.24 -1.89 -19.88
CA LEU A 62 3.38 -2.90 -18.85
C LEU A 62 2.81 -2.38 -17.54
N VAL A 63 1.89 -3.14 -16.94
CA VAL A 63 1.25 -2.79 -15.67
C VAL A 63 1.71 -3.76 -14.60
N ASP A 64 2.31 -3.22 -13.54
CA ASP A 64 2.62 -3.97 -12.32
C ASP A 64 1.34 -4.21 -11.51
N SER A 65 0.52 -5.14 -12.01
CA SER A 65 -0.64 -5.69 -11.35
C SER A 65 -1.00 -7.05 -11.96
N PHE A 66 -2.09 -7.67 -11.51
CA PHE A 66 -2.48 -9.01 -11.96
C PHE A 66 -3.98 -9.29 -11.85
N ILE A 67 -4.45 -10.18 -12.74
CA ILE A 67 -5.79 -10.76 -12.74
C ILE A 67 -6.16 -11.30 -11.34
N GLY A 68 -7.31 -10.85 -10.84
CA GLY A 68 -7.85 -11.21 -9.54
C GLY A 68 -7.55 -10.19 -8.44
N PHE A 69 -6.63 -9.26 -8.68
CA PHE A 69 -6.47 -8.05 -7.85
C PHE A 69 -7.11 -6.81 -8.51
N GLU A 70 -6.99 -6.67 -9.84
CA GLU A 70 -7.64 -5.58 -10.56
C GLU A 70 -9.15 -5.77 -10.73
N VAL A 71 -9.86 -4.65 -10.80
CA VAL A 71 -11.27 -4.64 -11.17
C VAL A 71 -11.44 -4.93 -12.67
N SER A 72 -12.54 -5.55 -13.04
CA SER A 72 -12.85 -5.88 -14.44
C SER A 72 -12.96 -4.61 -15.29
N PHE A 73 -12.18 -4.52 -16.36
CA PHE A 73 -12.35 -3.50 -17.40
C PHE A 73 -11.95 -4.03 -18.79
N ALA A 74 -12.39 -3.32 -19.84
CA ALA A 74 -12.04 -3.69 -21.22
C ALA A 74 -10.54 -3.48 -21.46
N TRP A 75 -9.81 -4.58 -21.60
CA TRP A 75 -8.36 -4.59 -21.69
C TRP A 75 -7.87 -4.28 -23.11
N PRO A 76 -7.13 -3.18 -23.35
CA PRO A 76 -6.49 -2.96 -24.64
C PRO A 76 -5.41 -4.04 -24.90
N PRO A 77 -5.21 -4.51 -26.14
CA PRO A 77 -4.26 -5.58 -26.44
C PRO A 77 -2.80 -5.20 -26.12
N LEU A 78 -2.47 -3.91 -26.17
CA LEU A 78 -1.13 -3.40 -25.85
C LEU A 78 -0.90 -3.17 -24.36
N LEU A 79 -1.94 -3.30 -23.52
CA LEU A 79 -1.81 -3.19 -22.07
C LEU A 79 -1.61 -4.60 -21.50
N GLN A 80 -0.43 -4.85 -20.95
CA GLN A 80 0.00 -6.17 -20.51
C GLN A 80 0.28 -6.16 -19.01
N GLU A 81 -0.43 -6.99 -18.27
CA GLU A 81 -0.16 -7.22 -16.85
C GLU A 81 1.07 -8.10 -16.66
N THR A 82 2.06 -7.58 -15.95
CA THR A 82 3.33 -8.25 -15.67
C THR A 82 3.61 -8.42 -14.18
N GLY A 83 2.71 -7.93 -13.33
CA GLY A 83 2.85 -7.96 -11.89
C GLY A 83 2.39 -9.25 -11.21
N PRO A 84 2.59 -9.38 -9.88
CA PRO A 84 3.36 -8.44 -9.07
C PRO A 84 4.86 -8.56 -9.34
N ILE A 85 5.53 -7.45 -9.66
CA ILE A 85 6.97 -7.40 -9.88
C ILE A 85 7.66 -7.36 -8.51
N LEU A 86 8.25 -8.49 -8.14
CA LEU A 86 8.95 -8.67 -6.88
C LEU A 86 10.41 -9.11 -7.13
N PRO A 87 11.36 -8.68 -6.29
CA PRO A 87 12.75 -9.13 -6.40
C PRO A 87 12.85 -10.63 -6.09
N ASP A 88 13.88 -11.28 -6.62
CA ASP A 88 14.13 -12.70 -6.37
C ASP A 88 14.79 -12.96 -5.01
N ILE A 89 15.46 -11.93 -4.48
CA ILE A 89 16.19 -11.97 -3.21
C ILE A 89 15.69 -10.85 -2.33
N PHE A 90 15.32 -11.19 -1.10
CA PHE A 90 14.90 -10.24 -0.07
C PHE A 90 15.93 -10.20 1.07
N PRO A 91 16.14 -9.03 1.70
CA PRO A 91 16.96 -8.95 2.89
C PRO A 91 16.37 -9.82 4.02
N ASN A 92 17.24 -10.55 4.72
CA ASN A 92 16.84 -11.36 5.88
C ASN A 92 16.50 -10.47 7.09
N LEU A 93 15.80 -11.06 8.06
CA LEU A 93 15.59 -10.44 9.38
C LEU A 93 16.94 -10.14 10.04
N THR A 94 17.04 -8.98 10.68
CA THR A 94 18.15 -8.68 11.60
C THR A 94 18.02 -9.53 12.87
N SER A 95 19.11 -9.69 13.62
CA SER A 95 19.11 -10.47 14.87
C SER A 95 18.05 -9.99 15.86
N ASP A 96 17.90 -8.67 16.01
CA ASP A 96 16.92 -8.07 16.93
C ASP A 96 15.47 -8.37 16.51
N LEU A 97 15.17 -8.23 15.22
CA LEU A 97 13.84 -8.54 14.69
C LEU A 97 13.53 -10.04 14.79
N LYS A 98 14.53 -10.89 14.56
CA LYS A 98 14.40 -12.34 14.72
C LYS A 98 14.11 -12.70 16.17
N LEU A 99 14.81 -12.09 17.13
CA LEU A 99 14.54 -12.27 18.54
C LEU A 99 13.13 -11.80 18.89
N PHE A 100 12.76 -10.58 18.48
CA PHE A 100 11.44 -10.01 18.75
C PHE A 100 10.29 -10.87 18.20
N LEU A 101 10.43 -11.38 16.98
CA LEU A 101 9.44 -12.26 16.36
C LEU A 101 9.43 -13.67 16.96
N SER A 102 10.50 -14.10 17.64
CA SER A 102 10.53 -15.39 18.36
C SER A 102 9.87 -15.32 19.74
N THR A 103 9.86 -14.14 20.37
CA THR A 103 9.26 -13.93 21.69
C THR A 103 7.79 -13.51 21.64
N HIS A 104 7.28 -13.16 20.46
CA HIS A 104 5.92 -12.67 20.25
C HIS A 104 5.23 -13.46 19.13
N SER A 105 4.02 -13.96 19.40
CA SER A 105 3.30 -14.90 18.54
C SER A 105 2.23 -14.24 17.64
N ARG A 106 1.80 -13.03 18.01
CA ARG A 106 0.71 -12.26 17.39
C ARG A 106 1.19 -10.84 17.16
N VAL A 107 2.05 -10.71 16.15
CA VAL A 107 2.71 -9.46 15.81
C VAL A 107 1.95 -8.74 14.71
N MET A 108 1.69 -7.44 14.93
CA MET A 108 1.29 -6.53 13.86
C MET A 108 2.50 -5.74 13.37
N TYR A 109 2.71 -5.72 12.07
CA TYR A 109 3.72 -4.88 11.44
C TYR A 109 3.08 -3.60 10.90
N ILE A 110 3.70 -2.44 11.14
CA ILE A 110 3.23 -1.12 10.70
C ILE A 110 4.30 -0.49 9.82
N SER A 111 3.94 -0.12 8.58
CA SER A 111 4.83 0.60 7.66
C SER A 111 4.04 1.41 6.64
N LEU A 112 4.31 2.72 6.59
CA LEU A 112 3.66 3.67 5.66
C LEU A 112 4.59 4.09 4.51
N GLY A 113 5.67 3.34 4.27
CA GLY A 113 6.66 3.66 3.24
C GLY A 113 7.51 4.89 3.59
N THR A 114 8.15 5.48 2.57
CA THR A 114 9.19 6.51 2.74
C THR A 114 8.72 7.93 2.41
N SER A 115 7.69 8.06 1.58
CA SER A 115 7.27 9.34 1.00
C SER A 115 6.07 9.97 1.70
N VAL A 116 5.47 9.29 2.67
CA VAL A 116 4.24 9.74 3.32
C VAL A 116 4.35 9.62 4.82
N TYR A 117 3.76 10.57 5.52
CA TYR A 117 3.84 10.71 6.97
C TYR A 117 2.47 11.03 7.54
N LEU A 118 2.30 10.68 8.82
CA LEU A 118 1.11 10.98 9.59
C LEU A 118 1.24 12.34 10.27
N THR A 119 0.10 12.91 10.64
CA THR A 119 0.09 13.98 11.63
C THR A 119 0.52 13.43 13.00
N PRO A 120 1.04 14.27 13.91
CA PRO A 120 1.38 13.83 15.26
C PRO A 120 0.18 13.25 16.02
N GLU A 121 -1.01 13.83 15.82
CA GLU A 121 -2.27 13.32 16.36
C GLU A 121 -2.57 11.89 15.88
N ASN A 122 -2.54 11.64 14.56
CA ASN A 122 -2.77 10.30 14.01
C ASN A 122 -1.71 9.30 14.48
N SER A 123 -0.46 9.74 14.64
CA SER A 123 0.61 8.90 15.18
C SER A 123 0.35 8.52 16.64
N ALA A 124 -0.09 9.47 17.47
CA ALA A 124 -0.48 9.22 18.86
C ALA A 124 -1.67 8.27 18.95
N ILE A 125 -2.66 8.40 18.06
CA ILE A 125 -3.81 7.50 17.97
C ILE A 125 -3.36 6.07 17.62
N LEU A 126 -2.45 5.90 16.66
CA LEU A 126 -1.90 4.58 16.33
C LEU A 126 -1.11 3.97 17.48
N LEU A 127 -0.24 4.74 18.15
CA LEU A 127 0.52 4.27 19.31
C LEU A 127 -0.41 3.86 20.46
N LYS A 128 -1.42 4.68 20.76
CA LYS A 128 -2.44 4.35 21.77
C LYS A 128 -3.19 3.08 21.40
N SER A 129 -3.59 2.93 20.13
CA SER A 129 -4.28 1.73 19.65
C SER A 129 -3.42 0.47 19.77
N ALA A 130 -2.13 0.57 19.45
CA ALA A 130 -1.17 -0.52 19.62
C ALA A 130 -1.07 -0.98 21.08
N LEU A 131 -0.96 -0.04 22.03
CA LEU A 131 -0.92 -0.34 23.46
C LEU A 131 -2.23 -0.96 23.96
N GLU A 132 -3.37 -0.46 23.49
CA GLU A 132 -4.69 -1.01 23.82
C GLU A 132 -4.85 -2.45 23.33
N LEU A 133 -4.39 -2.75 22.11
CA LEU A 133 -4.41 -4.10 21.54
C LEU A 133 -3.53 -5.08 22.34
N ILE A 134 -2.40 -4.61 22.85
CA ILE A 134 -1.51 -5.38 23.73
C ILE A 134 -2.19 -5.63 25.08
N ASN A 135 -2.75 -4.59 25.71
CA ASN A 135 -3.42 -4.69 27.01
C ASN A 135 -4.65 -5.62 26.97
N GLN A 136 -5.39 -5.62 25.86
CA GLN A 136 -6.52 -6.53 25.65
C GLN A 136 -6.09 -7.94 25.25
N ASN A 137 -4.78 -8.21 25.21
CA ASN A 137 -4.22 -9.49 24.82
C ASN A 137 -4.74 -9.93 23.43
N ILE A 138 -4.94 -8.99 22.50
CA ILE A 138 -5.29 -9.28 21.09
C ILE A 138 -4.00 -9.51 20.30
N LEU A 139 -3.04 -8.61 20.49
CA LEU A 139 -1.67 -8.72 19.98
C LEU A 139 -0.71 -8.87 21.16
N ASP A 140 0.46 -9.43 20.91
CA ASP A 140 1.56 -9.47 21.89
C ASP A 140 2.81 -8.73 21.41
N GLY A 141 2.86 -8.29 20.14
CA GLY A 141 3.99 -7.52 19.62
C GLY A 141 3.59 -6.56 18.50
N ILE A 142 4.30 -5.43 18.42
CA ILE A 142 4.15 -4.42 17.38
C ILE A 142 5.53 -4.09 16.84
N ILE A 143 5.69 -4.17 15.53
CA ILE A 143 6.89 -3.66 14.85
C ILE A 143 6.45 -2.48 14.00
N TRP A 144 7.00 -1.30 14.25
CA TRP A 144 6.69 -0.09 13.47
C TRP A 144 7.95 0.43 12.76
N ALA A 145 7.96 0.30 11.44
CA ALA A 145 8.96 0.93 10.59
C ALA A 145 8.49 2.32 10.13
N THR A 146 9.19 3.39 10.51
CA THR A 146 8.90 4.75 10.04
C THR A 146 10.14 5.63 9.99
N VAL A 147 10.28 6.37 8.88
CA VAL A 147 11.42 7.26 8.62
C VAL A 147 11.30 8.63 9.29
N ARG A 148 10.11 9.00 9.76
CA ARG A 148 9.84 10.30 10.39
C ARG A 148 9.01 10.13 11.66
N PHE A 149 9.69 9.98 12.79
CA PHE A 149 9.15 10.36 14.10
C PHE A 149 9.85 11.65 14.50
N ASN A 150 9.12 12.78 14.56
CA ASN A 150 9.62 13.94 15.27
C ASN A 150 9.18 13.81 16.73
N GLU A 151 10.10 13.40 17.60
CA GLU A 151 9.81 13.14 19.02
C GLU A 151 9.20 14.36 19.70
N SER A 152 9.62 15.55 19.26
CA SER A 152 9.17 16.86 19.74
C SER A 152 7.70 17.16 19.47
N GLU A 153 7.07 16.48 18.49
CA GLU A 153 5.71 16.76 18.05
C GLU A 153 4.66 15.81 18.68
N LEU A 154 5.11 14.71 19.29
CA LEU A 154 4.22 13.76 19.97
C LEU A 154 3.90 14.22 21.40
N PRO A 155 2.74 13.84 21.95
CA PRO A 155 2.48 14.04 23.37
C PRO A 155 3.54 13.30 24.21
N SER A 156 4.00 13.92 25.30
CA SER A 156 5.04 13.35 26.17
C SER A 156 4.61 12.05 26.85
N THR A 157 3.30 11.89 27.07
CA THR A 157 2.70 10.71 27.66
C THR A 157 1.43 10.30 26.90
N LEU A 158 1.14 9.01 26.91
CA LEU A 158 -0.08 8.41 26.38
C LEU A 158 -0.88 7.82 27.54
N THR A 159 -2.13 8.28 27.68
CA THR A 159 -3.07 7.75 28.68
C THR A 159 -3.96 6.69 28.04
N LEU A 160 -3.91 5.49 28.60
CA LEU A 160 -4.73 4.35 28.19
C LEU A 160 -6.12 4.40 28.82
N SER A 161 -7.03 3.58 28.29
CA SER A 161 -8.41 3.45 28.78
C SER A 161 -8.48 2.89 30.20
N THR A 162 -7.43 2.16 30.62
CA THR A 162 -7.25 1.63 31.98
C THR A 162 -6.84 2.70 33.00
N GLY A 163 -6.46 3.90 32.54
CA GLY A 163 -5.86 4.96 33.37
C GLY A 163 -4.34 4.91 33.43
N ASP A 164 -3.70 3.88 32.86
CA ASP A 164 -2.24 3.79 32.81
C ASP A 164 -1.65 4.90 31.94
N VAL A 165 -0.54 5.48 32.41
CA VAL A 165 0.18 6.55 31.72
C VAL A 165 1.54 6.04 31.28
N ILE A 166 1.78 5.99 29.97
CA ILE A 166 3.04 5.51 29.38
C ILE A 166 3.81 6.69 28.78
N PRO A 167 5.07 6.94 29.19
CA PRO A 167 5.92 7.93 28.54
C PRO A 167 6.20 7.53 27.08
N THR A 168 5.93 8.43 26.14
CA THR A 168 6.13 8.17 24.70
C THR A 168 7.59 7.87 24.38
N LEU A 169 8.52 8.54 25.06
CA LEU A 169 9.97 8.34 24.91
C LEU A 169 10.39 6.89 25.22
N LYS A 170 9.68 6.20 26.13
CA LYS A 170 9.93 4.77 26.43
C LYS A 170 9.65 3.89 25.20
N LEU A 171 8.65 4.25 24.40
CA LEU A 171 8.29 3.54 23.17
C LEU A 171 9.31 3.84 22.07
N LEU A 172 9.63 5.11 21.86
CA LEU A 172 10.55 5.56 20.79
C LEU A 172 11.97 5.01 20.97
N ASN A 173 12.41 4.85 22.22
CA ASN A 173 13.71 4.26 22.55
C ASN A 173 13.70 2.73 22.68
N ASN A 174 12.62 2.04 22.26
CA ASN A 174 12.49 0.58 22.35
C ASN A 174 12.69 0.00 23.76
N LEU A 175 12.27 0.74 24.79
CA LEU A 175 12.31 0.31 26.20
C LEU A 175 10.99 -0.36 26.66
N TYR A 176 10.03 -0.51 25.75
CA TYR A 176 8.77 -1.19 26.00
C TYR A 176 8.78 -2.56 25.30
N PRO A 177 8.73 -3.69 26.04
CA PRO A 177 9.03 -5.02 25.47
C PRO A 177 8.18 -5.44 24.26
N HIS A 178 6.94 -4.99 24.18
CA HIS A 178 5.98 -5.39 23.15
C HIS A 178 5.94 -4.46 21.93
N ILE A 179 6.75 -3.39 21.90
CA ILE A 179 6.78 -2.44 20.79
C ILE A 179 8.23 -2.23 20.35
N TYR A 180 8.48 -2.46 19.06
CA TYR A 180 9.77 -2.24 18.41
C TYR A 180 9.61 -1.24 17.26
N ILE A 181 10.22 -0.07 17.42
CA ILE A 181 10.22 1.04 16.46
C ILE A 181 11.58 1.12 15.78
N THR A 182 11.59 1.21 14.45
CA THR A 182 12.80 1.33 13.65
C THR A 182 12.59 2.26 12.46
N LYS A 183 13.67 2.82 11.91
CA LYS A 183 13.63 3.64 10.69
C LYS A 183 13.43 2.82 9.42
N PHE A 184 13.99 1.61 9.41
CA PHE A 184 13.94 0.70 8.27
C PHE A 184 13.82 -0.73 8.77
N ALA A 185 13.05 -1.55 8.06
CA ALA A 185 12.90 -2.96 8.37
C ALA A 185 12.79 -3.78 7.06
N PRO A 186 13.31 -5.01 7.04
CA PRO A 186 13.14 -5.94 5.91
C PRO A 186 11.68 -6.41 5.83
N GLN A 187 10.82 -5.58 5.24
CA GLN A 187 9.36 -5.74 5.26
C GLN A 187 8.93 -7.14 4.79
N PHE A 188 9.38 -7.59 3.63
CA PHE A 188 9.03 -8.90 3.09
C PHE A 188 9.36 -10.04 4.07
N ALA A 189 10.51 -9.97 4.76
CA ALA A 189 10.93 -10.99 5.72
C ALA A 189 10.06 -10.99 6.99
N ILE A 190 9.64 -9.80 7.45
CA ILE A 190 8.67 -9.68 8.55
C ILE A 190 7.32 -10.24 8.12
N LEU A 191 6.79 -9.80 6.99
CA LEU A 191 5.50 -10.27 6.46
C LEU A 191 5.49 -11.78 6.18
N SER A 192 6.64 -12.37 5.84
CA SER A 192 6.78 -13.81 5.63
C SER A 192 6.86 -14.62 6.93
N HIS A 193 7.07 -13.96 8.08
CA HIS A 193 7.21 -14.65 9.36
C HIS A 193 5.86 -15.12 9.89
N GLU A 194 5.79 -16.36 10.38
CA GLU A 194 4.52 -16.97 10.82
C GLU A 194 3.82 -16.20 11.95
N ASN A 195 4.58 -15.53 12.80
CA ASN A 195 4.07 -14.73 13.91
C ASN A 195 3.57 -13.34 13.51
N THR A 196 3.81 -12.91 12.26
CA THR A 196 3.21 -11.68 11.74
C THR A 196 1.81 -11.99 11.23
N LYS A 197 0.80 -11.43 11.90
CA LYS A 197 -0.61 -11.75 11.67
C LYS A 197 -1.35 -10.67 10.91
N VAL A 198 -0.98 -9.42 11.09
CA VAL A 198 -1.60 -8.26 10.46
C VAL A 198 -0.54 -7.30 9.98
N TYR A 199 -0.74 -6.75 8.79
CA TYR A 199 0.04 -5.65 8.26
C TYR A 199 -0.78 -4.37 8.23
N LEU A 200 -0.37 -3.33 8.96
CA LEU A 200 -0.89 -1.98 8.80
C LEU A 200 -0.03 -1.20 7.81
N GLY A 201 -0.59 -0.90 6.65
CA GLY A 201 0.12 -0.17 5.60
C GLY A 201 -0.73 0.88 4.89
N GLN A 202 -0.07 1.73 4.12
CA GLN A 202 -0.76 2.83 3.42
C GLN A 202 -1.48 2.44 2.12
N GLY A 203 -1.42 1.17 1.70
CA GLY A 203 -1.98 0.74 0.41
C GLY A 203 -1.13 1.11 -0.81
N GLY A 204 0.19 1.24 -0.64
CA GLY A 204 1.12 1.35 -1.77
C GLY A 204 1.15 0.04 -2.57
N VAL A 205 1.29 0.11 -3.89
CA VAL A 205 1.21 -1.09 -4.77
C VAL A 205 2.24 -2.15 -4.36
N GLY A 206 3.51 -1.79 -4.21
CA GLY A 206 4.56 -2.73 -3.82
C GLY A 206 4.31 -3.40 -2.46
N SER A 207 3.93 -2.65 -1.42
CA SER A 207 3.67 -3.24 -0.10
C SER A 207 2.40 -4.09 -0.09
N SER A 208 1.40 -3.72 -0.90
CA SER A 208 0.19 -4.53 -1.11
C SER A 208 0.54 -5.86 -1.79
N HIS A 209 1.42 -5.83 -2.79
CA HIS A 209 1.94 -7.02 -3.46
C HIS A 209 2.68 -7.95 -2.50
N GLU A 210 3.56 -7.42 -1.66
CA GLU A 210 4.26 -8.23 -0.64
C GLU A 210 3.28 -8.85 0.37
N SER A 211 2.28 -8.09 0.81
CA SER A 211 1.23 -8.59 1.72
C SER A 211 0.42 -9.73 1.09
N MET A 212 0.02 -9.57 -0.18
CA MET A 212 -0.67 -10.61 -0.93
C MET A 212 0.24 -11.83 -1.13
N TYR A 213 1.50 -11.63 -1.51
CA TYR A 213 2.47 -12.71 -1.74
C TYR A 213 2.76 -13.53 -0.46
N THR A 214 2.77 -12.88 0.70
CA THR A 214 3.01 -13.52 2.01
C THR A 214 1.73 -14.01 2.69
N ALA A 215 0.56 -13.81 2.07
CA ALA A 215 -0.75 -14.11 2.64
C ALA A 215 -1.00 -13.41 3.98
N THR A 216 -0.53 -12.18 4.15
CA THR A 216 -0.72 -11.40 5.39
C THR A 216 -1.95 -10.50 5.25
N PRO A 217 -3.00 -10.68 6.08
CA PRO A 217 -4.14 -9.76 6.12
C PRO A 217 -3.72 -8.32 6.41
N MET A 218 -4.45 -7.35 5.84
CA MET A 218 -4.00 -5.96 5.81
C MET A 218 -5.03 -5.00 6.42
N LEU A 219 -4.57 -4.11 7.30
CA LEU A 219 -5.28 -2.92 7.72
C LEU A 219 -4.74 -1.72 6.94
N VAL A 220 -5.56 -1.13 6.09
CA VAL A 220 -5.10 -0.12 5.13
C VAL A 220 -5.44 1.27 5.65
N LEU A 221 -4.42 2.10 5.88
CA LEU A 221 -4.57 3.51 6.21
C LEU A 221 -4.13 4.37 5.01
N PRO A 222 -5.00 4.61 4.02
CA PRO A 222 -4.66 5.40 2.85
C PRO A 222 -4.41 6.86 3.25
N ILE A 223 -3.25 7.39 2.85
CA ILE A 223 -2.86 8.75 3.20
C ILE A 223 -3.03 9.70 2.01
N ALA A 224 -2.62 9.32 0.81
CA ALA A 224 -2.67 10.22 -0.35
C ALA A 224 -2.72 9.51 -1.71
N HIS A 225 -3.10 10.27 -2.75
CA HIS A 225 -3.04 9.85 -4.16
C HIS A 225 -3.87 8.58 -4.45
N TYR A 226 -3.26 7.64 -5.17
CA TYR A 226 -3.83 6.37 -5.62
C TYR A 226 -4.04 5.36 -4.47
N GLN A 227 -3.60 5.67 -3.25
CA GLN A 227 -3.72 4.77 -2.10
C GLN A 227 -5.18 4.49 -1.72
N LEU A 228 -6.08 5.47 -1.89
CA LEU A 228 -7.51 5.27 -1.64
C LEU A 228 -8.09 4.21 -2.57
N ALA A 229 -7.77 4.28 -3.86
CA ALA A 229 -8.20 3.30 -4.84
C ALA A 229 -7.63 1.91 -4.53
N ASN A 230 -6.35 1.82 -4.17
CA ASN A 230 -5.75 0.55 -3.78
C ASN A 230 -6.36 -0.02 -2.49
N ALA A 231 -6.69 0.82 -1.51
CA ALA A 231 -7.37 0.37 -0.30
C ALA A 231 -8.72 -0.26 -0.61
N GLU A 232 -9.50 0.33 -1.53
CA GLU A 232 -10.76 -0.27 -1.98
C GLU A 232 -10.55 -1.59 -2.71
N LYS A 233 -9.57 -1.68 -3.62
CA LYS A 233 -9.23 -2.95 -4.28
C LYS A 233 -8.86 -4.02 -3.26
N LEU A 234 -8.05 -3.68 -2.26
CA LEU A 234 -7.68 -4.60 -1.18
C LEU A 234 -8.90 -5.04 -0.36
N GLU A 235 -9.82 -4.14 -0.01
CA GLU A 235 -11.07 -4.51 0.66
C GLU A 235 -11.92 -5.46 -0.21
N LEU A 236 -11.99 -5.23 -1.52
CA LEU A 236 -12.73 -6.09 -2.46
C LEU A 236 -12.18 -7.52 -2.55
N THR A 237 -10.86 -7.72 -2.32
CA THR A 237 -10.30 -9.08 -2.21
C THR A 237 -10.80 -9.83 -0.97
N GLY A 238 -11.35 -9.11 0.02
CA GLY A 238 -11.79 -9.65 1.29
C GLY A 238 -10.64 -10.04 2.23
N MET A 239 -9.40 -9.63 1.97
CA MET A 239 -8.25 -9.86 2.87
C MET A 239 -7.90 -8.65 3.75
N ALA A 240 -8.58 -7.52 3.54
CA ALA A 240 -8.22 -6.25 4.15
C ALA A 240 -9.42 -5.45 4.64
N LEU A 241 -9.15 -4.48 5.51
CA LEU A 241 -10.08 -3.46 5.99
C LEU A 241 -9.45 -2.07 5.83
N LYS A 242 -10.24 -1.07 5.45
CA LYS A 242 -9.79 0.31 5.27
C LYS A 242 -10.08 1.17 6.49
N LEU A 243 -9.14 2.06 6.83
CA LEU A 243 -9.27 3.13 7.81
C LEU A 243 -9.49 4.47 7.12
N SER A 244 -10.03 5.45 7.85
CA SER A 244 -10.10 6.84 7.41
C SER A 244 -9.05 7.66 8.13
N LYS A 245 -8.15 8.32 7.38
CA LYS A 245 -7.18 9.27 7.97
C LYS A 245 -7.84 10.53 8.54
N PHE A 246 -9.07 10.84 8.11
CA PHE A 246 -9.83 12.03 8.52
C PHE A 246 -10.74 11.76 9.71
N ASP A 247 -10.99 10.49 10.04
CA ASP A 247 -11.77 10.06 11.19
C ASP A 247 -11.10 8.84 11.84
N LEU A 248 -9.81 8.99 12.15
CA LEU A 248 -9.02 7.92 12.72
C LEU A 248 -9.33 7.80 14.22
N LYS A 249 -9.82 6.65 14.66
CA LYS A 249 -10.23 6.43 16.05
C LYS A 249 -9.62 5.14 16.59
N VAL A 250 -9.27 5.17 17.87
CA VAL A 250 -8.70 4.01 18.58
C VAL A 250 -9.64 2.81 18.51
N ASP A 251 -10.93 3.00 18.76
CA ASP A 251 -11.91 1.91 18.76
C ASP A 251 -12.12 1.30 17.36
N ASP A 252 -12.07 2.12 16.31
CA ASP A 252 -12.17 1.65 14.92
C ASP A 252 -10.96 0.77 14.54
N ILE A 253 -9.74 1.21 14.91
CA ILE A 253 -8.52 0.42 14.69
C ILE A 253 -8.61 -0.89 15.46
N LYS A 254 -8.96 -0.84 16.75
CA LYS A 254 -9.05 -2.04 17.60
C LYS A 254 -10.04 -3.05 17.05
N SER A 255 -11.26 -2.59 16.74
CA SER A 255 -12.32 -3.45 16.18
C SER A 255 -11.87 -4.09 14.87
N LYS A 256 -11.26 -3.33 13.95
CA LYS A 256 -10.80 -3.87 12.67
C LYS A 256 -9.64 -4.85 12.81
N VAL A 257 -8.67 -4.59 13.70
CA VAL A 257 -7.59 -5.54 13.99
C VAL A 257 -8.14 -6.84 14.58
N GLU A 258 -9.06 -6.74 15.54
CA GLU A 258 -9.70 -7.91 16.15
C GLU A 258 -10.42 -8.77 15.10
N ARG A 259 -11.16 -8.14 14.17
CA ARG A 259 -11.77 -8.83 13.03
C ARG A 259 -10.75 -9.52 12.14
N LEU A 260 -9.67 -8.82 11.74
CA LEU A 260 -8.60 -9.40 10.91
C LEU A 260 -7.92 -10.60 11.59
N MET A 261 -7.82 -10.59 12.92
CA MET A 261 -7.22 -11.66 13.72
C MET A 261 -8.14 -12.88 13.88
N ASN A 262 -9.45 -12.65 14.05
CA ASN A 262 -10.40 -13.68 14.50
C ASN A 262 -11.29 -14.24 13.37
N GLU A 263 -11.65 -13.43 12.37
CA GLU A 263 -12.47 -13.87 11.24
C GLU A 263 -11.63 -14.63 10.22
N LYS A 264 -11.82 -15.96 10.15
CA LYS A 264 -11.07 -16.87 9.27
C LYS A 264 -11.14 -16.49 7.79
N SER A 265 -12.19 -15.80 7.36
CA SER A 265 -12.39 -15.33 5.99
C SER A 265 -11.23 -14.47 5.49
N PHE A 266 -10.70 -13.55 6.31
CA PHE A 266 -9.59 -12.69 5.90
C PHE A 266 -8.33 -13.47 5.58
N LYS A 267 -7.95 -14.43 6.44
CA LYS A 267 -6.78 -15.28 6.19
C LYS A 267 -7.00 -16.22 5.00
N MET A 268 -8.21 -16.76 4.84
CA MET A 268 -8.56 -17.58 3.67
C MET A 268 -8.42 -16.79 2.37
N ASN A 269 -8.92 -15.55 2.34
CA ASN A 269 -8.78 -14.65 1.19
C ASN A 269 -7.33 -14.22 0.96
N ALA A 270 -6.56 -13.94 2.01
CA ALA A 270 -5.13 -13.68 1.91
C ALA A 270 -4.37 -14.86 1.29
N ASN A 271 -4.71 -16.10 1.67
CA ASN A 271 -4.14 -17.31 1.06
C ASN A 271 -4.52 -17.45 -0.42
N ARG A 272 -5.76 -17.10 -0.80
CA ARG A 272 -6.20 -17.07 -2.22
C ARG A 272 -5.38 -16.05 -3.00
N MET A 273 -5.20 -14.85 -2.46
CA MET A 273 -4.38 -13.80 -3.09
C MET A 273 -2.91 -14.21 -3.19
N GLN A 274 -2.38 -14.95 -2.22
CA GLN A 274 -1.02 -15.50 -2.30
C GLN A 274 -0.84 -16.44 -3.48
N VAL A 275 -1.80 -17.34 -3.73
CA VAL A 275 -1.73 -18.23 -4.90
C VAL A 275 -1.66 -17.38 -6.17
N LEU A 276 -2.58 -16.43 -6.33
CA LEU A 276 -2.60 -15.53 -7.49
C LEU A 276 -1.30 -14.73 -7.63
N ALA A 277 -0.82 -14.11 -6.56
CA ALA A 277 0.39 -13.32 -6.56
C ALA A 277 1.63 -14.15 -6.93
N LYS A 278 1.77 -15.37 -6.40
CA LYS A 278 2.91 -16.26 -6.68
C LYS A 278 2.93 -16.77 -8.12
N PHE A 279 1.78 -17.04 -8.72
CA PHE A 279 1.72 -17.45 -10.13
C PHE A 279 1.97 -16.27 -11.06
N ASN A 280 1.37 -15.12 -10.76
CA ASN A 280 1.49 -13.95 -11.61
C ASN A 280 2.87 -13.26 -11.49
N SER A 281 3.59 -13.40 -10.37
CA SER A 281 4.91 -12.76 -10.22
C SER A 281 5.95 -13.23 -11.23
N LYS A 282 5.75 -14.42 -11.82
CA LYS A 282 6.58 -14.96 -12.90
C LYS A 282 6.39 -14.22 -14.22
N ARG A 283 5.30 -13.44 -14.38
CA ARG A 283 5.03 -12.64 -15.59
C ARG A 283 6.00 -11.49 -15.79
N LYS A 284 6.84 -11.15 -14.79
CA LYS A 284 7.95 -10.22 -15.00
C LYS A 284 8.88 -10.66 -16.14
N TYR A 285 9.08 -11.98 -16.32
CA TYR A 285 9.86 -12.52 -17.44
C TYR A 285 9.16 -12.33 -18.78
N ARG A 286 7.84 -12.56 -18.84
CA ARG A 286 7.04 -12.20 -20.02
C ARG A 286 7.12 -10.70 -20.33
N GLY A 287 7.14 -9.86 -19.30
CA GLY A 287 7.38 -8.41 -19.45
C GLY A 287 8.71 -8.12 -20.14
N ALA A 288 9.78 -8.80 -19.73
CA ALA A 288 11.08 -8.71 -20.38
C ALA A 288 11.02 -9.21 -21.84
N ASP A 289 10.39 -10.35 -22.11
CA ASP A 289 10.23 -10.88 -23.47
C ASP A 289 9.48 -9.90 -24.38
N LEU A 290 8.44 -9.23 -23.86
CA LEU A 290 7.68 -8.23 -24.61
C LEU A 290 8.53 -6.99 -24.92
N ILE A 291 9.39 -6.56 -24.00
CA ILE A 291 10.34 -5.45 -24.23
C ILE A 291 11.32 -5.85 -25.34
N GLU A 292 11.94 -7.02 -25.24
CA GLU A 292 12.87 -7.53 -26.25
C GLU A 292 12.22 -7.67 -27.62
N MET A 293 10.97 -8.16 -27.66
CA MET A 293 10.21 -8.27 -28.90
C MET A 293 10.01 -6.88 -29.54
N MET A 294 9.57 -5.88 -28.77
CA MET A 294 9.37 -4.52 -29.29
C MET A 294 10.67 -3.89 -29.79
N LEU A 295 11.78 -4.07 -29.08
CA LEU A 295 13.09 -3.57 -29.50
C LEU A 295 13.56 -4.21 -30.81
N ASN A 296 13.36 -5.52 -30.98
CA ASN A 296 13.75 -6.20 -32.21
C ASN A 296 12.83 -5.86 -33.40
N LEU A 297 11.53 -5.65 -33.16
CA LEU A 297 10.61 -5.18 -34.20
C LEU A 297 10.96 -3.76 -34.66
N ALA A 298 11.31 -2.86 -33.75
CA ALA A 298 11.74 -1.50 -34.11
C ALA A 298 12.99 -1.51 -35.02
N LYS A 299 13.95 -2.42 -34.76
CA LYS A 299 15.11 -2.61 -35.63
C LYS A 299 14.72 -3.10 -37.03
N CYS A 300 13.73 -4.00 -37.15
CA CYS A 300 13.21 -4.43 -38.45
C CYS A 300 12.57 -3.29 -39.24
N GLU A 301 12.03 -2.27 -38.55
CA GLU A 301 11.45 -1.07 -39.15
C GLU A 301 12.49 0.03 -39.45
N GLY A 302 13.77 -0.22 -39.18
CA GLY A 302 14.87 0.70 -39.48
C GLY A 302 15.14 1.76 -38.43
N TYR A 303 14.60 1.61 -37.22
CA TYR A 303 14.95 2.44 -36.07
C TYR A 303 16.21 1.86 -35.39
N GLU A 304 17.28 2.65 -35.28
CA GLU A 304 18.53 2.30 -34.58
C GLU A 304 18.47 2.55 -33.07
#